data_AF-A0A318N3X7-F1
#
_entry.id   AF-A0A318N3X7-F1
#
_cell.length_a   1.000
_cell.length_b   1.000
_cell.length_c   1.000
_cell.angle_alpha   90.00
_cell.angle_beta   90.00
_cell.angle_gamma   90.00
#
_symmetry.space_group_name_H-M   'P 1'
#
loop_
_entity.id
_entity.type
_entity.pdbx_description
1 polymer ?
#
loop_
_entity_poly.entity_id
_entity_poly.type
_entity_poly.pdbx_seq_one_letter_code
_entity_poly.pdbx_strand_id
1 'polypeptide(L)'
;MAIITVPGGSDSSIAVTVDGSQALALANQIRDDIVSHYYKTDRDIDVTNFYNGDDISPLASRSNLLFDGVIRNGGVYNVKDGVNFITVGTLIKDGQKLDANDKFDANNFRFLNEPVTVNSAMSANQYVRVLAGIDAQVTYKAGKESGQFAGGSKDHPINFIGNDQEGGRWQIATGDGDDTIASGSGNNVINAGAGKNKITLGTGNNQVTSDGQDTITAPNGGFNSITIRGGHSLINIGDNSLINDVSSNNVITVGGGSTVIGGNAGNVTFNAASNDGHNNNHNRNEFLGGQNNTITASTDNFDVIHGVNNTFNINGSFKFFNGTGNTNVTLTGGQNITTQTQIFGADGLNFHLTAKDVNDPNNPVLLVAGGGGNQTLDGSTSSSNLLIYSDSTKGATTQLLGVGGAGNDTLVGGVGSNTLTGGEGNNLFIFTKDTDQGGKTLITDFSKSKNNMVEFLNYGFNRSDVDRILQNAHQDDKGNAVLDLGNHQLILQGVSVKDLNGTQFTYINDPVKK
;
A
#
# COMPACT_ATOMS: atom_id res chain seq x y z
N MET A 1 -2.21 -5.72 -30.30
CA MET A 1 -3.37 -5.27 -31.09
C MET A 1 -4.13 -6.47 -31.62
N ALA A 2 -5.41 -6.56 -31.27
CA ALA A 2 -6.38 -7.50 -31.80
C ALA A 2 -7.50 -6.72 -32.50
N ILE A 3 -8.00 -7.27 -33.60
CA ILE A 3 -9.11 -6.67 -34.33
C ILE A 3 -10.40 -7.40 -33.93
N ILE A 4 -11.34 -6.66 -33.36
CA ILE A 4 -12.63 -7.16 -32.91
C ILE A 4 -13.67 -6.73 -33.93
N THR A 5 -14.39 -7.70 -34.49
CA THR A 5 -15.46 -7.42 -35.46
C THR A 5 -16.82 -7.59 -34.80
N VAL A 6 -17.67 -6.57 -34.91
CA VAL A 6 -19.08 -6.60 -34.48
C VAL A 6 -20.00 -6.43 -35.69
N PRO A 7 -21.24 -6.96 -35.65
CA PRO A 7 -22.27 -6.61 -36.62
C PRO A 7 -22.51 -5.09 -36.64
N GLY A 8 -22.78 -4.54 -37.81
CA GLY A 8 -23.26 -3.19 -38.06
C GLY A 8 -24.59 -3.22 -38.80
N GLY A 9 -25.14 -2.05 -39.11
CA GLY A 9 -26.52 -1.97 -39.61
C GLY A 9 -26.75 -2.53 -40.99
N SER A 10 -28.04 -2.70 -41.34
CA SER A 10 -28.57 -3.48 -42.46
C SER A 10 -27.49 -3.94 -43.43
N ASP A 11 -26.91 -5.10 -43.11
CA ASP A 11 -25.87 -5.75 -43.90
C ASP A 11 -24.50 -5.02 -43.78
N SER A 12 -23.92 -4.85 -42.58
CA SER A 12 -22.53 -4.39 -42.44
C SER A 12 -21.85 -4.98 -41.20
N SER A 13 -20.52 -4.99 -41.14
CA SER A 13 -19.72 -5.33 -39.97
C SER A 13 -18.75 -4.18 -39.71
N ILE A 14 -18.38 -3.96 -38.44
CA ILE A 14 -17.46 -2.90 -38.01
C ILE A 14 -16.31 -3.58 -37.31
N ALA A 15 -15.08 -3.21 -37.67
CA ALA A 15 -13.91 -3.65 -36.93
C ALA A 15 -13.43 -2.53 -36.02
N VAL A 16 -13.04 -2.93 -34.83
CA VAL A 16 -12.49 -2.09 -33.78
C VAL A 16 -11.15 -2.68 -33.39
N THR A 17 -10.11 -1.85 -33.39
CA THR A 17 -8.82 -2.25 -32.85
C THR A 17 -8.86 -2.09 -31.33
N VAL A 18 -8.46 -3.13 -30.63
CA VAL A 18 -8.26 -3.11 -29.18
C VAL A 18 -6.92 -3.78 -28.87
N ASP A 19 -6.15 -3.18 -27.99
CA ASP A 19 -5.00 -3.80 -27.33
C ASP A 19 -5.16 -3.76 -25.80
N GLY A 20 -4.13 -4.18 -25.07
CA GLY A 20 -4.27 -4.52 -23.66
C GLY A 20 -5.08 -5.81 -23.43
N SER A 21 -4.63 -6.66 -22.51
CA SER A 21 -5.32 -7.93 -22.24
C SER A 21 -6.72 -7.74 -21.64
N GLN A 22 -6.91 -6.75 -20.76
CA GLN A 22 -8.18 -6.49 -20.10
C GLN A 22 -9.17 -5.76 -21.00
N ALA A 23 -8.73 -4.76 -21.76
CA ALA A 23 -9.57 -4.11 -22.76
C ALA A 23 -10.01 -5.11 -23.84
N LEU A 24 -9.13 -6.00 -24.31
CA LEU A 24 -9.51 -7.08 -25.21
C LEU A 24 -10.55 -8.03 -24.59
N ALA A 25 -10.40 -8.40 -23.31
CA ALA A 25 -11.38 -9.26 -22.63
C ALA A 25 -12.75 -8.58 -22.52
N LEU A 26 -12.80 -7.32 -22.09
CA LEU A 26 -14.05 -6.56 -21.99
C LEU A 26 -14.67 -6.33 -23.38
N ALA A 27 -13.86 -6.01 -24.37
CA ALA A 27 -14.33 -5.80 -25.74
C ALA A 27 -14.86 -7.09 -26.38
N ASN A 28 -14.25 -8.25 -26.11
CA ASN A 28 -14.81 -9.54 -26.50
C ASN A 28 -16.16 -9.82 -25.81
N GLN A 29 -16.29 -9.48 -24.53
CA GLN A 29 -17.57 -9.59 -23.82
C GLN A 29 -18.64 -8.67 -24.45
N ILE A 30 -18.31 -7.40 -24.73
CA ILE A 30 -19.23 -6.46 -25.39
C ILE A 30 -19.62 -6.98 -26.78
N ARG A 31 -18.66 -7.50 -27.57
CA ARG A 31 -18.93 -8.12 -28.87
C ARG A 31 -19.89 -9.30 -28.71
N ASP A 32 -19.63 -10.22 -27.79
CA ASP A 32 -20.43 -11.42 -27.61
C ASP A 32 -21.85 -11.08 -27.13
N ASP A 33 -22.01 -10.03 -26.32
CA ASP A 33 -23.30 -9.46 -25.98
C ASP A 33 -24.00 -8.95 -27.25
N ILE A 34 -23.36 -8.11 -28.08
CA ILE A 34 -23.94 -7.60 -29.34
C ILE A 34 -24.37 -8.76 -30.25
N VAL A 35 -23.49 -9.73 -30.48
CA VAL A 35 -23.72 -10.90 -31.35
C VAL A 35 -24.84 -11.78 -30.81
N SER A 36 -24.83 -12.11 -29.51
CA SER A 36 -25.88 -12.94 -28.92
C SER A 36 -27.26 -12.27 -29.02
N HIS A 37 -27.34 -10.93 -28.92
CA HIS A 37 -28.59 -10.22 -29.12
C HIS A 37 -29.03 -10.17 -30.58
N TYR A 38 -28.08 -10.06 -31.53
CA TYR A 38 -28.38 -10.09 -32.96
C TYR A 38 -28.99 -11.43 -33.41
N TYR A 39 -28.52 -12.56 -32.86
CA TYR A 39 -28.91 -13.90 -33.34
C TYR A 39 -29.96 -14.64 -32.50
N LYS A 40 -30.23 -14.27 -31.24
CA LYS A 40 -31.12 -15.04 -30.34
C LYS A 40 -32.50 -14.42 -30.11
N THR A 41 -32.73 -13.17 -30.50
CA THR A 41 -34.04 -12.54 -30.37
C THR A 41 -34.61 -12.25 -31.75
N ASP A 42 -35.83 -12.69 -32.07
CA ASP A 42 -36.65 -12.18 -33.20
C ASP A 42 -37.01 -10.67 -33.03
N ARG A 43 -36.15 -9.90 -32.35
CA ARG A 43 -36.27 -8.47 -32.10
C ARG A 43 -35.31 -7.79 -33.08
N ASP A 44 -35.86 -7.08 -34.07
CA ASP A 44 -35.09 -6.26 -35.01
C ASP A 44 -34.10 -5.35 -34.24
N ILE A 45 -32.79 -5.51 -34.42
CA ILE A 45 -31.85 -4.47 -33.96
C ILE A 45 -32.00 -3.30 -34.93
N ASP A 46 -32.41 -2.15 -34.41
CA ASP A 46 -32.43 -0.91 -35.17
C ASP A 46 -31.03 -0.33 -35.14
N VAL A 47 -30.24 -0.70 -36.15
CA VAL A 47 -28.86 -0.20 -36.29
C VAL A 47 -28.87 1.00 -37.23
N THR A 48 -28.43 2.14 -36.71
CA THR A 48 -28.38 3.38 -37.47
C THR A 48 -26.93 3.84 -37.62
N ASN A 49 -26.52 4.15 -38.85
CA ASN A 49 -25.26 4.86 -39.10
C ASN A 49 -25.46 6.32 -38.74
N PHE A 50 -24.63 6.87 -37.85
CA PHE A 50 -24.70 8.28 -37.49
C PHE A 50 -23.78 9.14 -38.33
N TYR A 51 -24.24 10.36 -38.56
CA TYR A 51 -23.53 11.45 -39.20
C TYR A 51 -23.22 12.54 -38.17
N ASN A 52 -22.18 13.34 -38.47
CA ASN A 52 -21.72 14.38 -37.57
C ASN A 52 -22.86 15.37 -37.22
N GLY A 53 -23.10 15.59 -35.93
CA GLY A 53 -24.16 16.47 -35.42
C GLY A 53 -25.50 15.79 -35.13
N ASP A 54 -25.60 14.46 -35.30
CA ASP A 54 -26.83 13.71 -35.02
C ASP A 54 -27.22 13.72 -33.53
N ASP A 55 -28.53 13.85 -33.27
CA ASP A 55 -29.18 13.59 -31.99
C ASP A 55 -29.64 12.13 -31.96
N ILE A 56 -28.85 11.29 -31.32
CA ILE A 56 -29.04 9.84 -31.30
C ILE A 56 -30.11 9.49 -30.26
N SER A 57 -31.25 8.99 -30.74
CA SER A 57 -32.34 8.47 -29.92
C SER A 57 -33.08 7.33 -30.65
N PRO A 58 -33.71 6.38 -29.94
CA PRO A 58 -34.49 5.32 -30.57
C PRO A 58 -35.63 5.91 -31.42
N LEU A 59 -35.89 5.33 -32.59
CA LEU A 59 -37.08 5.68 -33.38
C LEU A 59 -38.35 5.40 -32.55
N ALA A 60 -39.17 6.43 -32.34
CA ALA A 60 -40.29 6.47 -31.39
C ALA A 60 -41.41 5.41 -31.56
N SER A 61 -41.32 4.49 -32.52
CA SER A 61 -42.37 3.53 -32.87
C SER A 61 -42.11 2.08 -32.45
N ARG A 62 -40.97 1.75 -31.81
CA ARG A 62 -40.62 0.34 -31.51
C ARG A 62 -40.08 0.15 -30.08
N SER A 63 -40.99 0.02 -29.13
CA SER A 63 -40.72 -0.07 -27.68
C SER A 63 -40.01 -1.34 -27.18
N ASN A 64 -39.61 -2.26 -28.07
CA ASN A 64 -39.05 -3.56 -27.73
C ASN A 64 -37.65 -3.84 -28.34
N LEU A 65 -37.01 -2.85 -28.97
CA LEU A 65 -35.71 -3.01 -29.65
C LEU A 65 -34.54 -2.51 -28.80
N LEU A 66 -33.40 -3.18 -28.93
CA LEU A 66 -32.11 -2.68 -28.48
C LEU A 66 -31.54 -1.83 -29.62
N PHE A 67 -31.10 -0.61 -29.31
CA PHE A 67 -30.62 0.34 -30.31
C PHE A 67 -29.09 0.38 -30.31
N ASP A 68 -28.50 0.08 -31.46
CA ASP A 68 -27.05 0.06 -31.68
C ASP A 68 -26.62 1.25 -32.53
N GLY A 69 -25.75 2.05 -31.95
CA GLY A 69 -25.24 3.26 -32.52
C GLY A 69 -23.89 3.08 -33.20
N VAL A 70 -23.86 3.20 -34.53
CA VAL A 70 -22.65 2.96 -35.31
C VAL A 70 -22.04 4.28 -35.80
N ILE A 71 -20.81 4.56 -35.35
CA ILE A 71 -20.05 5.76 -35.74
C ILE A 71 -18.90 5.36 -36.66
N ARG A 72 -18.92 5.91 -37.88
CA ARG A 72 -17.94 5.64 -38.95
C ARG A 72 -17.26 6.89 -39.50
N ASN A 73 -17.67 8.06 -39.03
CA ASN A 73 -17.13 9.36 -39.43
C ASN A 73 -16.67 10.13 -38.18
N GLY A 74 -15.65 10.96 -38.33
CA GLY A 74 -15.24 11.88 -37.28
C GLY A 74 -16.32 12.92 -37.02
N GLY A 75 -16.40 13.43 -35.79
CA GLY A 75 -17.40 14.41 -35.42
C GLY A 75 -17.85 14.35 -33.97
N VAL A 76 -18.88 15.13 -33.68
CA VAL A 76 -19.52 15.21 -32.36
C VAL A 76 -20.94 14.66 -32.45
N TYR A 77 -21.29 13.79 -31.52
CA TYR A 77 -22.55 13.05 -31.49
C TYR A 77 -23.21 13.24 -30.12
N ASN A 78 -24.52 13.47 -30.08
CA ASN A 78 -25.27 13.57 -28.83
C ASN A 78 -26.14 12.32 -28.65
N VAL A 79 -26.09 11.67 -27.49
CA VAL A 79 -26.82 10.42 -27.24
C VAL A 79 -27.84 10.60 -26.13
N LYS A 80 -29.07 10.13 -26.35
CA LYS A 80 -30.19 10.19 -25.40
C LYS A 80 -30.58 8.79 -24.92
N ASP A 81 -31.60 8.73 -24.05
CA ASP A 81 -32.11 7.48 -23.48
C ASP A 81 -32.50 6.43 -24.53
N GLY A 82 -32.31 5.16 -24.18
CA GLY A 82 -32.70 4.00 -24.97
C GLY A 82 -31.64 3.44 -25.92
N VAL A 83 -30.45 4.04 -25.98
CA VAL A 83 -29.29 3.46 -26.68
C VAL A 83 -28.57 2.47 -25.77
N ASN A 84 -28.34 1.26 -26.25
CA ASN A 84 -27.74 0.19 -25.46
C ASN A 84 -26.32 -0.13 -25.88
N PHE A 85 -25.99 0.10 -27.15
CA PHE A 85 -24.68 -0.18 -27.71
C PHE A 85 -24.22 1.01 -28.54
N ILE A 86 -22.94 1.34 -28.44
CA ILE A 86 -22.27 2.32 -29.29
C ILE A 86 -20.97 1.71 -29.78
N THR A 87 -20.81 1.60 -31.09
CA THR A 87 -19.58 1.13 -31.72
C THR A 87 -18.95 2.25 -32.51
N VAL A 88 -17.69 2.57 -32.20
CA VAL A 88 -16.86 3.55 -32.91
C VAL A 88 -15.70 2.80 -33.56
N GLY A 89 -15.65 2.78 -34.89
CA GLY A 89 -14.71 1.90 -35.59
C GLY A 89 -14.60 2.14 -37.09
N THR A 90 -14.07 1.12 -37.76
CA THR A 90 -13.72 1.13 -39.19
C THR A 90 -14.86 0.75 -40.13
N LEU A 91 -14.64 0.98 -41.43
CA LEU A 91 -15.44 0.42 -42.52
C LEU A 91 -14.74 -0.82 -43.12
N ILE A 92 -15.48 -1.92 -43.34
CA ILE A 92 -14.95 -3.21 -43.81
C ILE A 92 -15.11 -3.42 -45.33
N LYS A 93 -16.07 -2.74 -45.98
CA LYS A 93 -16.19 -2.71 -47.44
C LYS A 93 -16.73 -1.36 -47.89
N ASP A 94 -16.08 -0.77 -48.89
CA ASP A 94 -16.53 0.47 -49.52
C ASP A 94 -17.82 0.22 -50.33
N GLY A 95 -18.88 0.97 -50.02
CA GLY A 95 -20.08 1.10 -50.87
C GLY A 95 -20.93 -0.16 -51.14
N GLN A 96 -20.72 -1.31 -50.49
CA GLN A 96 -21.54 -2.51 -50.65
C GLN A 96 -22.16 -2.99 -49.32
N LYS A 97 -23.41 -3.43 -49.38
CA LYS A 97 -24.08 -4.19 -48.31
C LYS A 97 -23.32 -5.51 -48.07
N LEU A 98 -22.88 -5.73 -46.84
CA LEU A 98 -22.27 -6.96 -46.33
C LEU A 98 -23.35 -7.97 -45.92
N ASP A 99 -23.42 -9.11 -46.59
CA ASP A 99 -24.34 -10.16 -46.15
C ASP A 99 -23.87 -10.83 -44.84
N ALA A 100 -24.75 -11.59 -44.18
CA ALA A 100 -24.42 -12.32 -42.95
C ALA A 100 -23.33 -13.41 -43.12
N ASN A 101 -22.87 -13.67 -44.35
CA ASN A 101 -21.84 -14.66 -44.69
C ASN A 101 -20.49 -14.02 -45.05
N ASP A 102 -20.41 -12.69 -45.10
CA ASP A 102 -19.20 -11.97 -45.44
C ASP A 102 -18.14 -12.15 -44.33
N LYS A 103 -17.03 -12.77 -44.72
CA LYS A 103 -15.89 -12.98 -43.84
C LYS A 103 -15.08 -11.68 -43.75
N PHE A 104 -14.55 -11.40 -42.55
CA PHE A 104 -13.53 -10.39 -42.32
C PHE A 104 -12.43 -10.46 -43.41
N ASP A 105 -12.25 -9.40 -44.19
CA ASP A 105 -11.18 -9.28 -45.19
C ASP A 105 -10.18 -8.19 -44.77
N ALA A 106 -9.06 -8.63 -44.18
CA ALA A 106 -7.95 -7.79 -43.70
C ALA A 106 -7.46 -6.75 -44.72
N ASN A 107 -7.70 -6.95 -46.01
CA ASN A 107 -7.15 -6.12 -47.07
C ASN A 107 -8.03 -4.93 -47.46
N ASN A 108 -9.25 -4.81 -46.94
CA ASN A 108 -10.22 -3.79 -47.35
C ASN A 108 -10.77 -2.93 -46.20
N PHE A 109 -9.93 -2.69 -45.18
CA PHE A 109 -10.26 -1.81 -44.06
C PHE A 109 -9.88 -0.37 -44.32
N ARG A 110 -10.77 0.56 -43.95
CA ARG A 110 -10.40 1.96 -43.72
C ARG A 110 -10.65 2.28 -42.26
N PHE A 111 -9.58 2.48 -41.50
CA PHE A 111 -9.69 2.97 -40.13
C PHE A 111 -10.26 4.38 -40.15
N LEU A 112 -11.23 4.62 -39.26
CA LEU A 112 -11.62 5.99 -38.97
C LEU A 112 -10.39 6.70 -38.42
N ASN A 113 -9.98 7.80 -39.03
CA ASN A 113 -8.75 8.53 -38.69
C ASN A 113 -9.04 9.99 -38.30
N GLU A 114 -10.31 10.29 -38.04
CA GLU A 114 -10.79 11.59 -37.59
C GLU A 114 -11.33 11.46 -36.16
N PRO A 115 -11.13 12.45 -35.28
CA PRO A 115 -11.57 12.38 -33.89
C PRO A 115 -13.08 12.20 -33.74
N VAL A 116 -13.50 11.44 -32.73
CA VAL A 116 -14.91 11.23 -32.37
C VAL A 116 -15.16 11.69 -30.95
N THR A 117 -16.22 12.49 -30.76
CA THR A 117 -16.74 12.84 -29.43
C THR A 117 -18.18 12.39 -29.31
N VAL A 118 -18.49 11.61 -28.29
CA VAL A 118 -19.85 11.19 -27.93
C VAL A 118 -20.24 11.90 -26.63
N ASN A 119 -21.24 12.78 -26.69
CA ASN A 119 -21.84 13.43 -25.53
C ASN A 119 -23.13 12.70 -25.15
N SER A 120 -23.10 11.92 -24.09
CA SER A 120 -24.30 11.28 -23.54
C SER A 120 -25.06 12.24 -22.63
N ALA A 121 -26.36 12.32 -22.85
CA ALA A 121 -27.34 12.99 -22.00
C ALA A 121 -28.31 11.95 -21.39
N MET A 122 -27.89 10.69 -21.27
CA MET A 122 -28.73 9.63 -20.74
C MET A 122 -29.02 9.79 -19.24
N SER A 123 -30.20 9.31 -18.87
CA SER A 123 -30.73 9.27 -17.52
C SER A 123 -30.11 8.14 -16.68
N ALA A 124 -30.22 8.25 -15.36
CA ALA A 124 -29.62 7.29 -14.40
C ALA A 124 -30.14 5.85 -14.50
N ASN A 125 -31.29 5.62 -15.16
CA ASN A 125 -31.86 4.29 -15.37
C ASN A 125 -31.33 3.59 -16.65
N GLN A 126 -30.45 4.25 -17.41
CA GLN A 126 -29.89 3.71 -18.62
C GLN A 126 -28.63 2.87 -18.37
N TYR A 127 -28.38 1.94 -19.29
CA TYR A 127 -27.16 1.16 -19.34
C TYR A 127 -26.66 1.04 -20.79
N VAL A 128 -25.43 1.49 -21.04
CA VAL A 128 -24.82 1.50 -22.37
C VAL A 128 -23.51 0.72 -22.38
N ARG A 129 -23.22 0.06 -23.50
CA ARG A 129 -21.92 -0.56 -23.77
C ARG A 129 -21.27 0.13 -24.95
N VAL A 130 -20.06 0.62 -24.74
CA VAL A 130 -19.30 1.37 -25.73
C VAL A 130 -18.08 0.57 -26.12
N LEU A 131 -17.95 0.29 -27.41
CA LEU A 131 -16.77 -0.31 -28.02
C LEU A 131 -16.13 0.70 -28.96
N ALA A 132 -14.91 1.14 -28.68
CA ALA A 132 -14.27 2.25 -29.38
C ALA A 132 -12.83 1.93 -29.80
N GLY A 133 -12.50 2.11 -31.08
CA GLY A 133 -11.14 1.87 -31.57
C GLY A 133 -10.98 2.31 -33.01
N ILE A 134 -10.19 3.35 -33.19
CA ILE A 134 -9.98 4.09 -34.43
C ILE A 134 -8.51 4.54 -34.52
N ASP A 135 -8.06 5.05 -35.66
CA ASP A 135 -6.73 5.61 -35.89
C ASP A 135 -6.67 7.11 -35.51
N ALA A 136 -7.39 7.48 -34.45
CA ALA A 136 -7.55 8.83 -33.92
C ALA A 136 -8.09 8.80 -32.47
N GLN A 137 -8.25 9.96 -31.85
CA GLN A 137 -8.78 10.08 -30.49
C GLN A 137 -10.30 9.82 -30.44
N VAL A 138 -10.73 9.03 -29.44
CA VAL A 138 -12.14 8.91 -29.04
C VAL A 138 -12.35 9.57 -27.69
N THR A 139 -13.35 10.43 -27.60
CA THR A 139 -13.85 11.01 -26.35
C THR A 139 -15.28 10.53 -26.09
N TYR A 140 -15.52 9.92 -24.93
CA TYR A 140 -16.86 9.61 -24.44
C TYR A 140 -17.15 10.43 -23.18
N LYS A 141 -18.21 11.25 -23.22
CA LYS A 141 -18.69 12.01 -22.07
C LYS A 141 -20.00 11.37 -21.59
N ALA A 142 -19.96 10.73 -20.43
CA ALA A 142 -21.12 10.09 -19.85
C ALA A 142 -22.12 11.13 -19.30
N GLY A 143 -23.40 10.81 -19.41
CA GLY A 143 -24.48 11.48 -18.69
C GLY A 143 -24.62 10.88 -17.29
N LYS A 144 -25.84 10.54 -16.88
CA LYS A 144 -26.11 9.91 -15.56
C LYS A 144 -26.11 8.38 -15.63
N GLU A 145 -25.97 7.81 -16.81
CA GLU A 145 -26.07 6.38 -17.06
C GLU A 145 -24.92 5.57 -16.45
N SER A 146 -25.17 4.27 -16.32
CA SER A 146 -24.15 3.26 -16.05
C SER A 146 -23.69 2.62 -17.36
N GLY A 147 -22.56 1.93 -17.37
CA GLY A 147 -22.14 1.25 -18.59
C GLY A 147 -20.82 0.50 -18.55
N GLN A 148 -20.46 -0.01 -19.72
CA GLN A 148 -19.14 -0.54 -20.02
C GLN A 148 -18.52 0.28 -21.13
N PHE A 149 -17.23 0.57 -21.01
CA PHE A 149 -16.43 1.21 -22.04
C PHE A 149 -15.18 0.36 -22.28
N ALA A 150 -15.02 -0.13 -23.51
CA ALA A 150 -13.81 -0.82 -23.93
C ALA A 150 -13.24 -0.18 -25.19
N GLY A 151 -11.95 0.11 -25.20
CA GLY A 151 -11.35 0.68 -26.39
C GLY A 151 -9.92 1.13 -26.25
N GLY A 152 -9.24 1.35 -27.36
CA GLY A 152 -7.88 1.88 -27.37
C GLY A 152 -6.97 1.23 -28.39
N SER A 153 -5.91 1.93 -28.70
CA SER A 153 -4.79 1.42 -29.48
C SER A 153 -3.54 2.16 -29.02
N LYS A 154 -2.41 1.46 -29.02
CA LYS A 154 -1.09 1.95 -28.59
C LYS A 154 -0.75 3.37 -29.05
N ASP A 155 -1.22 3.77 -30.22
CA ASP A 155 -0.83 5.01 -30.88
C ASP A 155 -1.83 6.17 -30.61
N HIS A 156 -2.99 5.92 -30.00
CA HIS A 156 -4.07 6.92 -29.90
C HIS A 156 -4.76 6.93 -28.53
N PRO A 157 -4.84 8.12 -27.88
CA PRO A 157 -5.41 8.23 -26.54
C PRO A 157 -6.94 8.11 -26.56
N ILE A 158 -7.47 7.40 -25.56
CA ILE A 158 -8.88 7.41 -25.18
C ILE A 158 -9.10 8.47 -24.10
N ASN A 159 -10.19 9.24 -24.25
CA ASN A 159 -10.70 10.12 -23.23
C ASN A 159 -12.07 9.65 -22.73
N PHE A 160 -12.14 9.13 -21.52
CA PHE A 160 -13.42 8.88 -20.84
C PHE A 160 -13.70 9.97 -19.82
N ILE A 161 -14.88 10.58 -19.85
CA ILE A 161 -15.30 11.64 -18.95
C ILE A 161 -16.66 11.28 -18.36
N GLY A 162 -16.67 10.82 -17.12
CA GLY A 162 -17.86 10.52 -16.33
C GLY A 162 -18.51 11.77 -15.76
N ASN A 163 -19.68 11.59 -15.17
CA ASN A 163 -20.44 12.68 -14.56
C ASN A 163 -20.20 12.78 -13.05
N ASP A 164 -19.78 13.96 -12.59
CA ASP A 164 -19.47 14.24 -11.18
C ASP A 164 -20.71 14.57 -10.33
N GLN A 165 -21.87 14.78 -10.96
CA GLN A 165 -23.14 15.19 -10.34
C GLN A 165 -24.19 14.09 -10.58
N GLU A 166 -24.03 12.93 -9.93
CA GLU A 166 -24.88 11.72 -10.08
C GLU A 166 -24.54 10.82 -11.28
N GLY A 167 -23.26 10.57 -11.49
CA GLY A 167 -22.76 9.56 -12.43
C GLY A 167 -23.14 8.14 -12.03
N GLY A 168 -23.39 7.31 -13.04
CA GLY A 168 -23.67 5.89 -12.87
C GLY A 168 -22.42 5.05 -12.63
N ARG A 169 -22.62 3.74 -12.61
CA ARG A 169 -21.56 2.75 -12.41
C ARG A 169 -20.88 2.42 -13.74
N TRP A 170 -19.56 2.61 -13.84
CA TRP A 170 -18.82 2.26 -15.06
C TRP A 170 -17.80 1.14 -14.88
N GLN A 171 -17.71 0.26 -15.88
CA GLN A 171 -16.55 -0.59 -16.09
C GLN A 171 -15.79 -0.08 -17.31
N ILE A 172 -14.57 0.38 -17.11
CA ILE A 172 -13.76 1.05 -18.12
C ILE A 172 -12.49 0.23 -18.30
N ALA A 173 -12.23 -0.22 -19.52
CA ALA A 173 -10.97 -0.86 -19.87
C ALA A 173 -10.41 -0.21 -21.13
N THR A 174 -9.26 0.45 -21.01
CA THR A 174 -8.53 0.99 -22.16
C THR A 174 -7.32 0.15 -22.52
N GLY A 175 -6.86 0.35 -23.75
CA GLY A 175 -5.77 -0.41 -24.35
C GLY A 175 -4.38 0.06 -23.90
N ASP A 176 -3.37 -0.21 -24.73
CA ASP A 176 -2.07 0.43 -24.55
C ASP A 176 -2.18 1.91 -25.00
N GLY A 177 -1.41 2.81 -24.39
CA GLY A 177 -1.38 4.23 -24.77
C GLY A 177 -1.36 5.17 -23.58
N ASP A 178 -1.34 6.48 -23.84
CA ASP A 178 -1.42 7.49 -22.79
C ASP A 178 -2.86 8.00 -22.69
N ASP A 179 -3.72 7.25 -21.98
CA ASP A 179 -5.15 7.51 -21.89
C ASP A 179 -5.52 8.51 -20.77
N THR A 180 -6.65 9.19 -20.93
CA THR A 180 -7.23 10.06 -19.88
C THR A 180 -8.60 9.56 -19.47
N ILE A 181 -8.76 9.24 -18.18
CA ILE A 181 -10.01 8.73 -17.62
C ILE A 181 -10.39 9.62 -16.43
N ALA A 182 -11.44 10.42 -16.57
CA ALA A 182 -12.15 11.01 -15.45
C ALA A 182 -13.39 10.14 -15.19
N SER A 183 -13.46 9.38 -14.10
CA SER A 183 -14.51 8.37 -13.92
C SER A 183 -15.89 8.95 -13.61
N GLY A 184 -15.93 10.21 -13.14
CA GLY A 184 -17.13 10.75 -12.52
C GLY A 184 -17.37 10.18 -11.11
N SER A 185 -18.49 10.58 -10.52
CA SER A 185 -19.06 9.94 -9.33
C SER A 185 -19.57 8.52 -9.63
N GLY A 186 -19.90 7.76 -8.59
CA GLY A 186 -20.39 6.38 -8.73
C GLY A 186 -19.32 5.34 -8.43
N ASN A 187 -19.65 4.06 -8.62
CA ASN A 187 -18.76 2.95 -8.25
C ASN A 187 -18.04 2.37 -9.47
N ASN A 188 -16.87 2.90 -9.80
CA ASN A 188 -16.23 2.59 -11.09
C ASN A 188 -15.17 1.48 -10.98
N VAL A 189 -15.01 0.69 -12.04
CA VAL A 189 -13.94 -0.32 -12.19
C VAL A 189 -13.12 0.07 -13.40
N ILE A 190 -11.82 0.31 -13.23
CA ILE A 190 -10.98 0.93 -14.24
C ILE A 190 -9.70 0.12 -14.44
N ASN A 191 -9.38 -0.15 -15.71
CA ASN A 191 -8.05 -0.57 -16.14
C ASN A 191 -7.67 0.31 -17.33
N ALA A 192 -6.57 1.05 -17.23
CA ALA A 192 -6.14 1.94 -18.31
C ALA A 192 -5.06 1.32 -19.22
N GLY A 193 -4.83 0.00 -19.09
CA GLY A 193 -3.77 -0.69 -19.78
C GLY A 193 -2.36 -0.15 -19.50
N ALA A 194 -1.45 -0.40 -20.44
CA ALA A 194 -0.06 0.06 -20.35
C ALA A 194 0.09 1.49 -20.91
N GLY A 195 1.21 2.15 -20.59
CA GLY A 195 1.48 3.53 -21.03
C GLY A 195 1.51 4.50 -19.86
N LYS A 196 1.29 5.80 -20.11
CA LYS A 196 1.23 6.83 -19.08
C LYS A 196 -0.17 7.40 -18.97
N ASN A 197 -1.01 6.72 -18.20
CA ASN A 197 -2.41 7.08 -18.11
C ASN A 197 -2.64 8.14 -17.03
N LYS A 198 -3.60 9.03 -17.26
CA LYS A 198 -4.11 9.98 -16.26
C LYS A 198 -5.50 9.54 -15.83
N ILE A 199 -5.64 9.12 -14.59
CA ILE A 199 -6.90 8.64 -14.02
C ILE A 199 -7.33 9.59 -12.89
N THR A 200 -8.47 10.26 -13.06
CA THR A 200 -9.12 11.07 -12.03
C THR A 200 -10.40 10.39 -11.59
N LEU A 201 -10.45 9.99 -10.33
CA LEU A 201 -11.62 9.37 -9.72
C LEU A 201 -12.52 10.45 -9.12
N GLY A 202 -13.83 10.25 -9.20
CA GLY A 202 -14.80 11.03 -8.43
C GLY A 202 -15.13 10.39 -7.08
N THR A 203 -16.25 10.81 -6.48
CA THR A 203 -16.78 10.19 -5.25
C THR A 203 -17.33 8.79 -5.52
N GLY A 204 -17.57 8.01 -4.46
CA GLY A 204 -18.06 6.64 -4.54
C GLY A 204 -16.95 5.59 -4.38
N ASN A 205 -17.29 4.32 -4.64
CA ASN A 205 -16.40 3.19 -4.39
C ASN A 205 -15.73 2.73 -5.69
N ASN A 206 -14.48 3.12 -5.89
CA ASN A 206 -13.76 2.89 -7.14
C ASN A 206 -12.70 1.80 -6.99
N GLN A 207 -12.52 1.01 -8.05
CA GLN A 207 -11.47 0.00 -8.18
C GLN A 207 -10.62 0.33 -9.39
N VAL A 208 -9.30 0.41 -9.23
CA VAL A 208 -8.37 0.71 -10.31
C VAL A 208 -7.26 -0.33 -10.37
N THR A 209 -6.95 -0.80 -11.56
CA THR A 209 -5.74 -1.57 -11.85
C THR A 209 -4.84 -0.74 -12.76
N SER A 210 -3.64 -0.43 -12.30
CA SER A 210 -2.63 0.36 -13.00
C SER A 210 -1.53 -0.55 -13.53
N ASP A 211 -1.43 -0.67 -14.86
CA ASP A 211 -0.43 -1.51 -15.53
C ASP A 211 0.76 -0.71 -16.08
N GLY A 212 0.59 0.61 -16.23
CA GLY A 212 1.57 1.53 -16.76
C GLY A 212 2.24 2.43 -15.72
N GLN A 213 2.92 3.47 -16.20
CA GLN A 213 3.43 4.56 -15.38
C GLN A 213 2.33 5.63 -15.26
N ASP A 214 1.40 5.40 -14.35
CA ASP A 214 0.14 6.15 -14.33
C ASP A 214 0.16 7.27 -13.29
N THR A 215 -0.66 8.28 -13.52
CA THR A 215 -1.02 9.30 -12.52
C THR A 215 -2.47 9.08 -12.11
N ILE A 216 -2.70 8.78 -10.83
CA ILE A 216 -4.05 8.53 -10.29
C ILE A 216 -4.36 9.52 -9.17
N THR A 217 -5.48 10.22 -9.30
CA THR A 217 -5.94 11.20 -8.31
C THR A 217 -7.37 10.96 -7.89
N ALA A 218 -7.70 11.11 -6.61
CA ALA A 218 -9.08 11.05 -6.13
C ALA A 218 -9.32 12.05 -4.97
N PRO A 219 -10.49 12.68 -4.90
CA PRO A 219 -10.89 13.47 -3.74
C PRO A 219 -11.29 12.58 -2.56
N ASN A 220 -11.57 13.19 -1.41
CA ASN A 220 -12.29 12.55 -0.31
C ASN A 220 -13.77 12.29 -0.70
N GLY A 221 -14.44 11.38 0.02
CA GLY A 221 -15.88 11.12 -0.17
C GLY A 221 -16.21 9.78 -0.85
N GLY A 222 -15.43 8.74 -0.56
CA GLY A 222 -15.62 7.39 -1.08
C GLY A 222 -14.53 6.44 -0.60
N PHE A 223 -14.61 5.16 -1.00
CA PHE A 223 -13.55 4.17 -0.79
C PHE A 223 -12.85 3.86 -2.12
N ASN A 224 -11.54 3.99 -2.17
CA ASN A 224 -10.77 3.69 -3.38
C ASN A 224 -9.87 2.48 -3.14
N SER A 225 -9.94 1.49 -4.04
CA SER A 225 -9.03 0.34 -4.05
C SER A 225 -8.19 0.36 -5.32
N ILE A 226 -6.88 0.51 -5.17
CA ILE A 226 -5.95 0.62 -6.30
C ILE A 226 -4.92 -0.49 -6.22
N THR A 227 -4.80 -1.28 -7.28
CA THR A 227 -3.68 -2.22 -7.47
C THR A 227 -2.71 -1.64 -8.49
N ILE A 228 -1.44 -1.52 -8.11
CA ILE A 228 -0.38 -0.96 -8.94
C ILE A 228 0.53 -2.09 -9.38
N ARG A 229 0.53 -2.40 -10.69
CA ARG A 229 1.39 -3.40 -11.33
C ARG A 229 2.51 -2.77 -12.16
N GLY A 230 2.29 -1.57 -12.71
CA GLY A 230 3.32 -0.75 -13.36
C GLY A 230 4.18 0.03 -12.36
N GLY A 231 5.43 0.32 -12.69
CA GLY A 231 6.34 1.08 -11.81
C GLY A 231 6.38 2.58 -12.14
N HIS A 232 6.93 3.37 -11.22
CA HIS A 232 7.07 4.83 -11.35
C HIS A 232 5.75 5.62 -11.42
N SER A 233 4.65 5.04 -10.95
CA SER A 233 3.33 5.70 -10.91
C SER A 233 3.27 6.75 -9.80
N LEU A 234 2.45 7.77 -10.02
CA LEU A 234 2.15 8.84 -9.08
C LEU A 234 0.70 8.73 -8.61
N ILE A 235 0.49 8.46 -7.33
CA ILE A 235 -0.81 8.20 -6.74
C ILE A 235 -1.08 9.25 -5.65
N ASN A 236 -2.20 9.96 -5.75
CA ASN A 236 -2.63 10.94 -4.75
C ASN A 236 -4.13 10.82 -4.49
N ILE A 237 -4.49 10.10 -3.43
CA ILE A 237 -5.84 9.67 -3.15
C ILE A 237 -6.25 10.18 -1.76
N GLY A 238 -7.54 10.47 -1.60
CA GLY A 238 -8.12 10.89 -0.33
C GLY A 238 -8.08 9.83 0.78
N ASP A 239 -8.80 10.14 1.86
CA ASP A 239 -8.97 9.29 3.04
C ASP A 239 -9.60 7.92 2.70
N ASN A 240 -9.51 6.96 3.63
CA ASN A 240 -10.14 5.64 3.54
C ASN A 240 -9.82 4.86 2.25
N SER A 241 -8.54 4.76 1.92
CA SER A 241 -8.09 4.12 0.67
C SER A 241 -7.28 2.85 0.92
N LEU A 242 -7.40 1.88 0.02
CA LEU A 242 -6.58 0.67 -0.03
C LEU A 242 -5.68 0.71 -1.27
N ILE A 243 -4.37 0.75 -1.05
CA ILE A 243 -3.38 0.65 -2.12
C ILE A 243 -2.66 -0.69 -2.01
N ASN A 244 -2.61 -1.44 -3.09
CA ASN A 244 -1.81 -2.65 -3.24
C ASN A 244 -0.72 -2.40 -4.28
N ASP A 245 0.47 -2.03 -3.82
CA ASP A 245 1.64 -1.83 -4.66
C ASP A 245 2.41 -3.15 -4.80
N VAL A 246 2.33 -3.78 -5.97
CA VAL A 246 3.09 -5.00 -6.29
C VAL A 246 4.26 -4.71 -7.24
N SER A 247 4.62 -3.44 -7.42
CA SER A 247 5.65 -3.00 -8.35
C SER A 247 6.76 -2.22 -7.64
N SER A 248 7.39 -1.25 -8.32
CA SER A 248 8.52 -0.53 -7.77
C SER A 248 8.58 0.95 -8.15
N ASN A 249 9.27 1.72 -7.32
CA ASN A 249 9.59 3.14 -7.55
C ASN A 249 8.35 4.06 -7.66
N ASN A 250 7.22 3.67 -7.06
CA ASN A 250 6.01 4.48 -7.06
C ASN A 250 6.08 5.59 -6.00
N VAL A 251 5.36 6.68 -6.25
CA VAL A 251 5.13 7.74 -5.29
C VAL A 251 3.66 7.72 -4.92
N ILE A 252 3.37 7.35 -3.68
CA ILE A 252 2.01 7.13 -3.19
C ILE A 252 1.73 8.13 -2.07
N THR A 253 0.65 8.89 -2.20
CA THR A 253 0.10 9.76 -1.17
C THR A 253 -1.35 9.35 -0.91
N VAL A 254 -1.67 9.09 0.35
CA VAL A 254 -3.02 8.76 0.81
C VAL A 254 -3.45 9.65 1.96
N GLY A 255 -4.76 9.84 2.10
CA GLY A 255 -5.36 10.45 3.28
C GLY A 255 -5.37 9.53 4.50
N GLY A 256 -5.99 9.97 5.59
CA GLY A 256 -6.11 9.22 6.84
C GLY A 256 -7.03 7.99 6.73
N GLY A 257 -6.86 7.03 7.64
CA GLY A 257 -7.63 5.78 7.64
C GLY A 257 -7.30 4.85 6.47
N SER A 258 -6.12 5.02 5.86
CA SER A 258 -5.73 4.28 4.66
C SER A 258 -4.79 3.12 4.96
N THR A 259 -4.85 2.10 4.13
CA THR A 259 -3.92 0.96 4.14
C THR A 259 -3.11 0.94 2.85
N VAL A 260 -1.80 0.83 2.97
CA VAL A 260 -0.88 0.64 1.82
C VAL A 260 -0.11 -0.66 2.02
N ILE A 261 -0.28 -1.61 1.10
CA ILE A 261 0.61 -2.75 0.94
C ILE A 261 1.77 -2.27 0.06
N GLY A 262 2.98 -2.23 0.63
CA GLY A 262 4.14 -1.62 0.00
C GLY A 262 4.80 -2.50 -1.06
N GLY A 263 5.23 -1.87 -2.16
CA GLY A 263 6.08 -2.49 -3.19
C GLY A 263 7.57 -2.41 -2.86
N ASN A 264 8.40 -2.24 -3.89
CA ASN A 264 9.85 -2.08 -3.75
C ASN A 264 10.33 -0.66 -4.08
N ALA A 265 11.17 -0.07 -3.23
CA ALA A 265 11.82 1.21 -3.49
C ALA A 265 10.85 2.39 -3.75
N GLY A 266 9.64 2.34 -3.18
CA GLY A 266 8.63 3.39 -3.29
C GLY A 266 8.76 4.47 -2.21
N ASN A 267 8.12 5.61 -2.45
CA ASN A 267 7.91 6.67 -1.48
C ASN A 267 6.42 6.73 -1.11
N VAL A 268 6.10 6.47 0.15
CA VAL A 268 4.70 6.43 0.62
C VAL A 268 4.48 7.51 1.67
N THR A 269 3.45 8.33 1.48
CA THR A 269 3.08 9.42 2.38
C THR A 269 1.65 9.21 2.87
N PHE A 270 1.48 9.22 4.19
CA PHE A 270 0.18 9.22 4.85
C PHE A 270 -0.09 10.59 5.45
N ASN A 271 -1.10 11.27 4.91
CA ASN A 271 -1.58 12.54 5.45
C ASN A 271 -2.50 12.32 6.66
N ALA A 272 -2.68 13.37 7.46
CA ALA A 272 -3.69 13.37 8.51
C ALA A 272 -5.09 13.23 7.92
N ALA A 273 -6.00 12.57 8.64
CA ALA A 273 -7.39 12.46 8.24
C ALA A 273 -8.04 13.84 8.12
N SER A 274 -8.93 14.01 7.14
CA SER A 274 -9.72 15.22 7.03
C SER A 274 -10.77 15.31 8.15
N ASN A 275 -11.17 16.54 8.51
CA ASN A 275 -12.23 16.80 9.49
C ASN A 275 -13.64 16.60 8.86
N ASP A 276 -13.86 15.51 8.15
CA ASP A 276 -15.07 15.30 7.32
C ASP A 276 -16.32 14.86 8.10
N GLY A 277 -16.27 14.87 9.44
CA GLY A 277 -17.44 14.62 10.29
C GLY A 277 -17.81 13.14 10.44
N HIS A 278 -17.02 12.22 9.90
CA HIS A 278 -17.07 10.81 10.28
C HIS A 278 -16.34 10.61 11.62
N ASN A 279 -16.93 9.83 12.53
CA ASN A 279 -16.42 9.61 13.90
C ASN A 279 -15.00 9.03 13.86
N ASN A 280 -14.01 9.90 14.12
CA ASN A 280 -12.56 9.72 14.00
C ASN A 280 -11.92 8.72 14.99
N ASN A 281 -12.66 7.72 15.46
CA ASN A 281 -12.12 6.66 16.34
C ASN A 281 -11.52 5.47 15.55
N HIS A 282 -11.45 5.55 14.21
CA HIS A 282 -10.93 4.50 13.32
C HIS A 282 -9.85 4.96 12.32
N ASN A 283 -9.27 6.16 12.49
CA ASN A 283 -8.28 6.74 11.54
C ASN A 283 -6.86 6.15 11.74
N ARG A 284 -6.75 4.84 11.86
CA ARG A 284 -5.46 4.15 11.87
C ARG A 284 -4.96 4.08 10.43
N ASN A 285 -3.72 4.53 10.23
CA ASN A 285 -3.02 4.34 8.98
C ASN A 285 -2.18 3.07 9.09
N GLU A 286 -2.21 2.24 8.05
CA GLU A 286 -1.52 0.94 8.05
C GLU A 286 -0.57 0.83 6.86
N PHE A 287 0.65 0.41 7.12
CA PHE A 287 1.62 0.03 6.09
C PHE A 287 2.03 -1.43 6.24
N LEU A 288 1.84 -2.21 5.17
CA LEU A 288 2.02 -3.66 5.18
C LEU A 288 3.16 -4.05 4.24
N GLY A 289 4.22 -4.67 4.77
CA GLY A 289 5.27 -5.30 3.98
C GLY A 289 6.19 -4.31 3.26
N GLY A 290 6.45 -4.60 1.97
CA GLY A 290 7.33 -3.82 1.12
C GLY A 290 8.82 -3.93 1.44
N GLN A 291 9.64 -3.52 0.46
CA GLN A 291 11.09 -3.52 0.56
C GLN A 291 11.69 -2.18 0.16
N ASN A 292 12.70 -1.69 0.90
CA ASN A 292 13.47 -0.49 0.56
C ASN A 292 12.62 0.79 0.40
N ASN A 293 11.42 0.85 1.00
CA ASN A 293 10.54 2.00 0.87
C ASN A 293 10.95 3.11 1.85
N THR A 294 10.64 4.35 1.49
CA THR A 294 10.62 5.47 2.44
C THR A 294 9.18 5.84 2.73
N ILE A 295 8.80 5.78 4.00
CA ILE A 295 7.45 6.04 4.48
C ILE A 295 7.47 7.29 5.33
N THR A 296 6.56 8.22 5.07
CA THR A 296 6.34 9.42 5.88
C THR A 296 4.89 9.46 6.37
N ALA A 297 4.69 9.71 7.66
CA ALA A 297 3.35 9.83 8.22
C ALA A 297 3.28 10.96 9.25
N SER A 298 2.21 11.75 9.20
CA SER A 298 1.91 12.81 10.20
C SER A 298 0.62 12.48 10.94
N THR A 299 0.64 11.46 11.79
CA THR A 299 -0.52 10.94 12.51
C THR A 299 -0.11 10.27 13.82
N ASP A 300 -1.00 10.31 14.83
CA ASP A 300 -0.78 9.72 16.15
C ASP A 300 -1.20 8.24 16.27
N ASN A 301 -1.39 7.52 15.16
CA ASN A 301 -1.79 6.10 15.16
C ASN A 301 -1.39 5.43 13.83
N PHE A 302 -0.10 5.11 13.70
CA PHE A 302 0.47 4.46 12.51
C PHE A 302 0.95 3.04 12.84
N ASP A 303 0.37 2.04 12.18
CA ASP A 303 0.72 0.64 12.37
C ASP A 303 1.49 0.13 11.15
N VAL A 304 2.61 -0.55 11.42
CA VAL A 304 3.44 -1.22 10.43
C VAL A 304 3.48 -2.71 10.73
N ILE A 305 3.23 -3.52 9.70
CA ILE A 305 3.30 -4.97 9.81
C ILE A 305 4.17 -5.52 8.67
N HIS A 306 5.20 -6.27 9.03
CA HIS A 306 6.23 -6.79 8.13
C HIS A 306 7.03 -5.70 7.40
N GLY A 307 7.85 -6.14 6.45
CA GLY A 307 8.67 -5.28 5.60
C GLY A 307 10.16 -5.51 5.81
N VAL A 308 10.94 -5.10 4.81
CA VAL A 308 12.39 -5.34 4.77
C VAL A 308 13.13 -4.08 4.33
N ASN A 309 14.14 -3.67 5.09
CA ASN A 309 14.98 -2.51 4.74
C ASN A 309 14.20 -1.19 4.54
N ASN A 310 13.07 -1.01 5.21
CA ASN A 310 12.26 0.19 5.05
C ASN A 310 12.79 1.34 5.94
N THR A 311 12.51 2.57 5.54
CA THR A 311 12.80 3.78 6.33
C THR A 311 11.48 4.47 6.67
N PHE A 312 11.27 4.81 7.95
CA PHE A 312 10.06 5.43 8.45
C PHE A 312 10.37 6.79 9.09
N ASN A 313 9.67 7.83 8.64
CA ASN A 313 9.72 9.19 9.19
C ASN A 313 8.34 9.55 9.73
N ILE A 314 8.15 9.37 11.03
CA ILE A 314 6.83 9.47 11.67
C ILE A 314 6.79 10.68 12.59
N ASN A 315 5.75 11.49 12.44
CA ASN A 315 5.40 12.56 13.37
C ASN A 315 4.16 12.11 14.16
N GLY A 316 4.37 11.58 15.36
CA GLY A 316 3.35 10.95 16.20
C GLY A 316 3.73 9.56 16.71
N SER A 317 2.74 8.79 17.20
CA SER A 317 2.92 7.45 17.73
C SER A 317 2.97 6.34 16.66
N PHE A 318 3.69 5.25 16.95
CA PHE A 318 4.11 4.27 15.95
C PHE A 318 4.13 2.83 16.48
N LYS A 319 3.49 1.89 15.79
CA LYS A 319 3.64 0.46 16.09
C LYS A 319 4.28 -0.28 14.94
N PHE A 320 5.18 -1.20 15.26
CA PHE A 320 5.93 -1.98 14.29
C PHE A 320 5.95 -3.44 14.71
N PHE A 321 5.57 -4.32 13.78
CA PHE A 321 5.50 -5.75 14.04
C PHE A 321 6.16 -6.54 12.92
N ASN A 322 7.04 -7.48 13.27
CA ASN A 322 7.59 -8.52 12.40
C ASN A 322 8.34 -8.02 11.14
N GLY A 323 8.91 -6.81 11.15
CA GLY A 323 9.82 -6.39 10.09
C GLY A 323 11.24 -6.95 10.27
N THR A 324 12.03 -6.94 9.19
CA THR A 324 13.38 -7.52 9.13
C THR A 324 14.35 -6.62 8.35
N GLY A 325 15.62 -7.02 8.26
CA GLY A 325 16.64 -6.27 7.53
C GLY A 325 16.99 -4.94 8.19
N ASN A 326 17.64 -4.04 7.43
CA ASN A 326 18.11 -2.75 7.91
C ASN A 326 16.98 -1.72 7.93
N THR A 327 16.18 -1.71 9.00
CA THR A 327 15.03 -0.82 9.15
C THR A 327 15.41 0.42 9.95
N ASN A 328 15.16 1.61 9.40
CA ASN A 328 15.47 2.88 10.04
C ASN A 328 14.18 3.60 10.42
N VAL A 329 14.06 4.06 11.66
CA VAL A 329 12.88 4.78 12.14
C VAL A 329 13.28 6.08 12.80
N THR A 330 12.69 7.17 12.34
CA THR A 330 12.78 8.48 12.98
C THR A 330 11.39 8.87 13.49
N LEU A 331 11.30 9.11 14.80
CA LEU A 331 10.08 9.57 15.46
C LEU A 331 10.25 11.05 15.87
N THR A 332 9.24 11.85 15.54
CA THR A 332 9.13 13.29 15.82
C THR A 332 7.75 13.64 16.37
N GLY A 333 7.58 14.82 17.01
CA GLY A 333 6.28 15.29 17.54
C GLY A 333 6.09 15.09 19.05
N GLY A 334 6.51 16.05 19.87
CA GLY A 334 6.77 15.90 21.32
C GLY A 334 5.65 15.42 22.27
N GLN A 335 6.04 15.21 23.53
CA GLN A 335 5.28 14.83 24.75
C GLN A 335 4.40 13.55 24.72
N ASN A 336 3.81 13.14 23.58
CA ASN A 336 2.87 11.99 23.51
C ASN A 336 3.35 10.77 22.69
N ILE A 337 4.57 10.80 22.13
CA ILE A 337 5.15 9.69 21.33
C ILE A 337 5.23 8.37 22.13
N THR A 338 5.46 8.46 23.44
CA THR A 338 5.81 7.34 24.33
C THR A 338 4.72 6.29 24.51
N THR A 339 3.52 6.72 24.86
CA THR A 339 2.51 5.83 25.47
C THR A 339 1.94 4.79 24.53
N GLN A 340 2.25 4.87 23.23
CA GLN A 340 1.72 3.98 22.20
C GLN A 340 2.79 3.42 21.25
N THR A 341 4.07 3.77 21.42
CA THR A 341 5.11 3.27 20.53
C THR A 341 5.60 1.89 20.96
N GLN A 342 5.39 0.90 20.09
CA GLN A 342 5.74 -0.50 20.36
C GLN A 342 6.40 -1.12 19.13
N ILE A 343 7.59 -1.68 19.32
CA ILE A 343 8.37 -2.27 18.24
C ILE A 343 8.62 -3.74 18.59
N PHE A 344 8.12 -4.65 17.77
CA PHE A 344 8.34 -6.08 17.88
C PHE A 344 9.03 -6.56 16.60
N GLY A 345 10.30 -6.91 16.71
CA GLY A 345 11.10 -7.40 15.60
C GLY A 345 10.87 -8.88 15.26
N ALA A 346 11.34 -9.28 14.09
CA ALA A 346 11.47 -10.67 13.67
C ALA A 346 12.93 -11.04 13.33
N ASP A 347 13.22 -12.33 13.20
CA ASP A 347 14.57 -12.87 12.94
C ASP A 347 15.30 -12.09 11.82
N GLY A 348 16.54 -11.65 12.09
CA GLY A 348 17.35 -10.90 11.12
C GLY A 348 17.02 -9.41 11.02
N LEU A 349 16.29 -8.84 11.98
CA LEU A 349 16.09 -7.41 12.09
C LEU A 349 17.38 -6.69 12.54
N ASN A 350 17.74 -5.64 11.81
CA ASN A 350 18.67 -4.61 12.25
C ASN A 350 17.92 -3.28 12.30
N PHE A 351 17.44 -2.93 13.49
CA PHE A 351 16.56 -1.78 13.73
C PHE A 351 17.35 -0.60 14.27
N HIS A 352 17.28 0.54 13.60
CA HIS A 352 17.87 1.80 14.06
C HIS A 352 16.77 2.81 14.39
N LEU A 353 16.74 3.29 15.63
CA LEU A 353 15.76 4.23 16.15
C LEU A 353 16.38 5.58 16.48
N THR A 354 15.81 6.63 15.90
CA THR A 354 15.99 8.01 16.33
C THR A 354 14.69 8.54 16.91
N ALA A 355 14.55 8.51 18.23
CA ALA A 355 13.43 9.11 18.95
C ALA A 355 13.92 10.33 19.75
N LYS A 356 13.45 11.52 19.39
CA LYS A 356 13.82 12.80 20.03
C LYS A 356 12.64 13.37 20.83
N ASP A 357 12.95 13.95 21.99
CA ASP A 357 12.00 14.71 22.83
C ASP A 357 10.87 13.88 23.49
N VAL A 358 11.24 12.69 23.96
CA VAL A 358 10.37 11.69 24.58
C VAL A 358 10.78 11.55 26.05
N ASN A 359 10.69 12.64 26.79
CA ASN A 359 11.19 12.76 28.16
C ASN A 359 10.13 12.35 29.21
N ASP A 360 9.48 11.19 29.04
CA ASP A 360 8.64 10.62 30.10
C ASP A 360 9.31 9.39 30.71
N PRO A 361 9.92 9.51 31.90
CA PRO A 361 10.56 8.38 32.55
C PRO A 361 9.60 7.25 32.94
N ASN A 362 8.28 7.49 32.95
CA ASN A 362 7.29 6.46 33.25
C ASN A 362 6.85 5.68 32.01
N ASN A 363 7.16 6.16 30.81
CA ASN A 363 6.69 5.57 29.55
C ASN A 363 7.86 5.48 28.55
N PRO A 364 8.82 4.57 28.74
CA PRO A 364 9.89 4.37 27.76
C PRO A 364 9.35 3.83 26.43
N VAL A 365 10.07 4.07 25.34
CA VAL A 365 9.80 3.40 24.05
C VAL A 365 10.19 1.93 24.18
N LEU A 366 9.25 1.03 23.87
CA LEU A 366 9.47 -0.42 23.97
C LEU A 366 10.01 -0.98 22.64
N LEU A 367 11.19 -1.59 22.71
CA LEU A 367 11.81 -2.35 21.63
C LEU A 367 11.96 -3.81 22.06
N VAL A 368 11.30 -4.71 21.34
CA VAL A 368 11.27 -6.14 21.63
C VAL A 368 11.92 -6.91 20.49
N ALA A 369 12.97 -7.63 20.82
CA ALA A 369 13.59 -8.65 20.00
C ALA A 369 12.72 -9.92 20.09
N GLY A 370 11.96 -10.18 19.03
CA GLY A 370 11.08 -11.35 18.90
C GLY A 370 11.63 -12.40 17.94
N GLY A 371 11.22 -13.65 18.13
CA GLY A 371 11.70 -14.78 17.32
C GLY A 371 12.92 -15.48 17.93
N GLY A 372 13.59 -16.33 17.16
CA GLY A 372 14.75 -17.12 17.61
C GLY A 372 16.08 -16.71 16.98
N GLY A 373 16.06 -15.84 15.98
CA GLY A 373 17.22 -15.38 15.22
C GLY A 373 17.89 -14.15 15.82
N ASN A 374 19.14 -13.89 15.43
CA ASN A 374 19.90 -12.73 15.90
C ASN A 374 19.26 -11.41 15.44
N GLN A 375 19.29 -10.40 16.31
CA GLN A 375 18.69 -9.09 16.07
C GLN A 375 19.56 -7.98 16.65
N THR A 376 19.53 -6.83 15.97
CA THR A 376 20.09 -5.57 16.46
C THR A 376 18.95 -4.60 16.74
N LEU A 377 18.91 -4.07 17.95
CA LEU A 377 18.00 -3.00 18.38
C LEU A 377 18.86 -1.81 18.83
N ASP A 378 19.00 -0.83 17.96
CA ASP A 378 19.93 0.29 18.11
C ASP A 378 19.18 1.61 18.27
N GLY A 379 19.19 2.15 19.48
CA GLY A 379 18.67 3.46 19.83
C GLY A 379 19.75 4.51 20.09
N SER A 380 20.99 4.30 19.62
CA SER A 380 22.14 5.17 19.94
C SER A 380 21.96 6.65 19.60
N THR A 381 21.06 6.98 18.67
CA THR A 381 20.74 8.36 18.26
C THR A 381 19.49 8.93 18.93
N SER A 382 18.84 8.16 19.80
CA SER A 382 17.66 8.57 20.56
C SER A 382 18.05 9.34 21.82
N SER A 383 17.26 10.35 22.18
CA SER A 383 17.36 11.04 23.49
C SER A 383 16.28 10.59 24.48
N SER A 384 15.41 9.69 24.03
CA SER A 384 14.30 9.08 24.77
C SER A 384 14.80 8.03 25.74
N ASN A 385 14.06 7.77 26.83
CA ASN A 385 14.26 6.52 27.58
C ASN A 385 13.73 5.34 26.75
N LEU A 386 14.53 4.28 26.68
CA LEU A 386 14.24 3.06 25.93
C LEU A 386 14.13 1.88 26.89
N LEU A 387 13.19 0.99 26.60
CA LEU A 387 13.14 -0.35 27.16
C LEU A 387 13.45 -1.32 26.03
N ILE A 388 14.67 -1.85 26.04
CA ILE A 388 15.13 -2.85 25.07
C ILE A 388 15.02 -4.22 25.74
N TYR A 389 14.23 -5.10 25.13
CA TYR A 389 13.93 -6.42 25.68
C TYR A 389 14.16 -7.50 24.64
N SER A 390 14.80 -8.60 25.04
CA SER A 390 14.93 -9.82 24.25
C SER A 390 14.37 -11.01 25.02
N ASP A 391 13.94 -12.02 24.26
CA ASP A 391 13.20 -13.18 24.75
C ASP A 391 13.91 -13.87 25.93
N SER A 392 13.18 -14.00 27.04
CA SER A 392 13.61 -14.71 28.24
C SER A 392 13.04 -16.12 28.33
N THR A 393 12.34 -16.61 27.29
CA THR A 393 11.73 -17.94 27.30
C THR A 393 12.76 -19.06 27.25
N LYS A 394 12.42 -20.17 27.89
CA LYS A 394 13.28 -21.36 27.94
C LYS A 394 13.53 -21.93 26.54
N GLY A 395 14.80 -22.03 26.15
CA GLY A 395 15.23 -22.56 24.85
C GLY A 395 15.27 -21.53 23.71
N ALA A 396 15.01 -20.24 23.98
CA ALA A 396 15.24 -19.20 22.97
C ALA A 396 16.73 -19.09 22.61
N THR A 397 17.00 -18.73 21.35
CA THR A 397 18.35 -18.72 20.75
C THR A 397 18.79 -17.33 20.26
N THR A 398 17.96 -16.32 20.49
CA THR A 398 18.17 -14.94 20.05
C THR A 398 19.46 -14.39 20.65
N GLN A 399 20.36 -13.91 19.79
CA GLN A 399 21.49 -13.07 20.21
C GLN A 399 21.11 -11.63 19.95
N LEU A 400 20.97 -10.86 21.01
CA LEU A 400 20.66 -9.44 20.94
C LEU A 400 21.95 -8.61 20.89
N LEU A 401 22.03 -7.71 19.92
CA LEU A 401 22.83 -6.49 20.02
C LEU A 401 21.89 -5.34 20.39
N GLY A 402 21.87 -4.94 21.66
CA GLY A 402 21.00 -3.90 22.19
C GLY A 402 21.79 -2.64 22.53
N VAL A 403 21.40 -1.49 21.98
CA VAL A 403 22.10 -0.23 22.20
C VAL A 403 21.08 0.83 22.63
N GLY A 404 21.23 1.34 23.85
CA GLY A 404 20.50 2.49 24.36
C GLY A 404 20.96 3.80 23.74
N GLY A 405 20.30 4.90 24.11
CA GLY A 405 20.54 6.25 23.63
C GLY A 405 21.11 7.17 24.71
N ALA A 406 20.69 8.43 24.71
CA ALA A 406 21.09 9.40 25.74
C ALA A 406 20.18 9.41 26.98
N GLY A 407 19.06 8.68 26.93
CA GLY A 407 18.10 8.55 28.02
C GLY A 407 18.59 7.65 29.15
N ASN A 408 17.76 7.45 30.17
CA ASN A 408 17.98 6.41 31.17
C ASN A 408 17.34 5.12 30.67
N ASP A 409 18.14 4.26 30.07
CA ASP A 409 17.63 3.09 29.35
C ASP A 409 17.60 1.85 30.23
N THR A 410 16.64 0.97 29.96
CA THR A 410 16.54 -0.36 30.56
C THR A 410 16.78 -1.41 29.50
N LEU A 411 17.74 -2.30 29.74
CA LEU A 411 18.15 -3.33 28.79
C LEU A 411 18.01 -4.72 29.43
N VAL A 412 17.25 -5.59 28.76
CA VAL A 412 17.02 -6.98 29.16
C VAL A 412 17.49 -7.88 28.02
N GLY A 413 18.66 -8.48 28.18
CA GLY A 413 19.25 -9.35 27.14
C GLY A 413 18.52 -10.69 26.95
N GLY A 414 17.77 -11.13 27.97
CA GLY A 414 17.09 -12.43 27.93
C GLY A 414 18.06 -13.61 28.05
N VAL A 415 17.81 -14.68 27.30
CA VAL A 415 18.69 -15.86 27.22
C VAL A 415 19.77 -15.67 26.15
N GLY A 416 20.69 -16.63 26.02
CA GLY A 416 21.67 -16.65 24.93
C GLY A 416 22.89 -15.76 25.16
N SER A 417 23.58 -15.37 24.08
CA SER A 417 24.73 -14.48 24.16
C SER A 417 24.40 -13.10 23.62
N ASN A 418 24.51 -12.08 24.47
CA ASN A 418 24.02 -10.74 24.19
C ASN A 418 25.14 -9.71 24.30
N THR A 419 25.05 -8.63 23.52
CA THR A 419 25.88 -7.44 23.67
C THR A 419 24.98 -6.25 23.95
N LEU A 420 25.18 -5.61 25.10
CA LEU A 420 24.37 -4.51 25.58
C LEU A 420 25.24 -3.27 25.77
N THR A 421 24.79 -2.15 25.22
CA THR A 421 25.39 -0.82 25.41
C THR A 421 24.32 0.06 26.02
N GLY A 422 24.57 0.64 27.18
CA GLY A 422 23.61 1.53 27.85
C GLY A 422 23.47 2.87 27.14
N GLY A 423 24.56 3.44 26.65
CA GLY A 423 24.55 4.78 26.05
C GLY A 423 24.95 5.87 27.06
N GLU A 424 24.39 7.07 26.96
CA GLU A 424 24.52 8.06 28.05
C GLU A 424 23.51 7.76 29.16
N GLY A 425 23.24 8.70 30.06
CA GLY A 425 22.27 8.50 31.15
C GLY A 425 22.68 7.46 32.19
N ASN A 426 21.72 7.09 33.04
CA ASN A 426 21.86 6.08 34.07
C ASN A 426 21.05 4.86 33.66
N ASN A 427 21.74 3.81 33.26
CA ASN A 427 21.13 2.65 32.62
C ASN A 427 20.95 1.49 33.60
N LEU A 428 19.89 0.72 33.37
CA LEU A 428 19.55 -0.47 34.14
C LEU A 428 19.66 -1.72 33.26
N PHE A 429 20.50 -2.66 33.66
CA PHE A 429 20.66 -3.95 32.99
C PHE A 429 19.99 -5.05 33.82
N ILE A 430 18.95 -5.68 33.29
CA ILE A 430 18.14 -6.65 34.04
C ILE A 430 18.45 -8.08 33.60
N PHE A 431 18.63 -8.96 34.58
CA PHE A 431 18.85 -10.40 34.41
C PHE A 431 17.76 -11.18 35.16
N THR A 432 17.17 -12.17 34.51
CA THR A 432 16.15 -13.05 35.12
C THR A 432 16.70 -14.44 35.37
N LYS A 433 15.98 -15.27 36.15
CA LYS A 433 16.40 -16.67 36.38
C LYS A 433 16.57 -17.46 35.08
N ASP A 434 15.80 -17.12 34.05
CA ASP A 434 15.86 -17.79 32.75
C ASP A 434 17.15 -17.47 31.99
N THR A 435 17.84 -16.36 32.27
CA THR A 435 19.13 -16.03 31.67
C THR A 435 20.21 -17.09 31.98
N ASP A 436 20.08 -17.84 33.08
CA ASP A 436 20.97 -18.92 33.53
C ASP A 436 20.93 -20.20 32.65
N GLN A 437 20.41 -20.12 31.44
CA GLN A 437 20.34 -21.25 30.50
C GLN A 437 21.63 -21.44 29.68
N GLY A 438 22.64 -20.62 29.90
CA GLY A 438 23.90 -20.64 29.16
C GLY A 438 24.17 -19.33 28.42
N GLY A 439 25.37 -19.22 27.85
CA GLY A 439 25.79 -18.05 27.09
C GLY A 439 26.46 -16.97 27.95
N LYS A 440 26.64 -15.80 27.36
CA LYS A 440 27.31 -14.67 27.99
C LYS A 440 26.70 -13.34 27.58
N THR A 441 26.57 -12.43 28.52
CA THR A 441 26.16 -11.04 28.24
C THR A 441 27.36 -10.13 28.43
N LEU A 442 27.72 -9.40 27.37
CA LEU A 442 28.73 -8.35 27.40
C LEU A 442 28.04 -7.01 27.56
N ILE A 443 28.32 -6.28 28.65
CA ILE A 443 27.96 -4.87 28.79
C ILE A 443 29.18 -4.03 28.40
N THR A 444 29.06 -3.21 27.36
CA THR A 444 30.22 -2.55 26.74
C THR A 444 30.65 -1.24 27.42
N ASP A 445 29.75 -0.61 28.18
CA ASP A 445 29.95 0.75 28.69
C ASP A 445 29.47 0.92 30.14
N PHE A 446 29.53 -0.15 30.95
CA PHE A 446 29.04 -0.13 32.33
C PHE A 446 29.64 1.01 33.18
N SER A 447 30.93 1.31 33.02
CA SER A 447 31.61 2.38 33.76
C SER A 447 31.38 3.80 33.21
N LYS A 448 30.66 3.94 32.10
CA LYS A 448 30.37 5.25 31.47
C LYS A 448 29.52 6.15 32.36
N SER A 449 28.63 5.57 33.16
CA SER A 449 27.95 6.24 34.28
C SER A 449 28.17 5.48 35.58
N LYS A 450 28.47 6.22 36.65
CA LYS A 450 28.61 5.64 38.01
C LYS A 450 27.29 5.12 38.58
N ASN A 451 26.17 5.52 37.98
CA ASN A 451 24.84 5.09 38.40
C ASN A 451 24.25 4.03 37.47
N ASN A 452 25.04 3.46 36.55
CA ASN A 452 24.63 2.25 35.86
C ASN A 452 24.45 1.13 36.88
N MET A 453 23.38 0.36 36.73
CA MET A 453 22.96 -0.68 37.68
C MET A 453 22.71 -2.01 36.97
N VAL A 454 22.97 -3.10 37.68
CA VAL A 454 22.55 -4.46 37.34
C VAL A 454 21.46 -4.87 38.32
N GLU A 455 20.35 -5.36 37.81
CA GLU A 455 19.24 -5.86 38.62
C GLU A 455 18.95 -7.33 38.32
N PHE A 456 18.91 -8.13 39.38
CA PHE A 456 18.50 -9.54 39.32
C PHE A 456 17.00 -9.64 39.62
N LEU A 457 16.17 -9.74 38.59
CA LEU A 457 14.71 -9.81 38.69
C LEU A 457 14.22 -11.26 38.72
N ASN A 458 13.48 -11.62 39.77
CA ASN A 458 12.94 -12.97 39.99
C ASN A 458 13.99 -14.08 39.89
N TYR A 459 15.24 -13.76 40.24
CA TYR A 459 16.35 -14.70 40.20
C TYR A 459 16.33 -15.69 41.36
N GLY A 460 15.67 -15.33 42.46
CA GLY A 460 15.74 -16.05 43.74
C GLY A 460 16.96 -15.66 44.59
N PHE A 461 17.76 -14.68 44.14
CA PHE A 461 18.90 -14.18 44.90
C PHE A 461 18.47 -13.33 46.10
N ASN A 462 19.23 -13.46 47.18
CA ASN A 462 19.22 -12.49 48.28
C ASN A 462 20.56 -11.75 48.33
N ARG A 463 20.73 -10.87 49.32
CA ARG A 463 21.96 -10.09 49.49
C ARG A 463 23.22 -10.95 49.58
N SER A 464 23.18 -12.07 50.30
CA SER A 464 24.34 -12.97 50.45
C SER A 464 24.72 -13.65 49.14
N ASP A 465 23.75 -13.93 48.26
CA ASP A 465 24.04 -14.47 46.93
C ASP A 465 24.75 -13.44 46.06
N VAL A 466 24.28 -12.19 46.04
CA VAL A 466 24.91 -11.10 45.30
C VAL A 466 26.32 -10.83 45.83
N ASP A 467 26.50 -10.75 47.15
CA ASP A 467 27.83 -10.55 47.75
C ASP A 467 28.79 -11.70 47.38
N ARG A 468 28.30 -12.95 47.31
CA ARG A 468 29.10 -14.11 46.86
C ARG A 468 29.48 -14.02 45.39
N ILE A 469 28.57 -13.60 44.51
CA ILE A 469 28.87 -13.39 43.09
C ILE A 469 29.97 -12.34 42.92
N LEU A 470 29.87 -11.22 43.65
CA LEU A 470 30.88 -10.16 43.61
C LEU A 470 32.23 -10.61 44.18
N GLN A 471 32.23 -11.40 45.27
CA GLN A 471 33.47 -11.96 45.84
C GLN A 471 34.15 -12.97 44.90
N ASN A 472 33.38 -13.70 44.11
CA ASN A 472 33.88 -14.68 43.15
C ASN A 472 34.15 -14.08 41.76
N ALA A 473 33.84 -12.80 41.55
CA ALA A 473 34.11 -12.13 40.29
C ALA A 473 35.62 -12.19 39.97
N HIS A 474 35.94 -12.41 38.69
CA HIS A 474 37.31 -12.56 38.23
C HIS A 474 37.58 -11.69 37.01
N GLN A 475 38.86 -11.46 36.73
CA GLN A 475 39.29 -10.68 35.57
C GLN A 475 39.52 -11.64 34.39
N ASP A 476 39.05 -11.29 33.19
CA ASP A 476 39.44 -12.01 31.97
C ASP A 476 40.80 -11.52 31.42
N ASP A 477 41.31 -12.19 30.38
CA ASP A 477 42.57 -11.85 29.72
C ASP A 477 42.60 -10.45 29.07
N LYS A 478 41.43 -9.82 28.91
CA LYS A 478 41.25 -8.50 28.32
C LYS A 478 41.07 -7.41 29.38
N GLY A 479 41.11 -7.75 30.66
CA GLY A 479 40.92 -6.81 31.76
C GLY A 479 39.45 -6.44 32.02
N ASN A 480 38.50 -7.28 31.60
CA ASN A 480 37.07 -7.12 31.91
C ASN A 480 36.72 -7.86 33.20
N ALA A 481 35.76 -7.37 33.96
CA ALA A 481 35.22 -8.07 35.11
C ALA A 481 34.20 -9.10 34.65
N VAL A 482 34.31 -10.32 35.16
CA VAL A 482 33.43 -11.45 34.84
C VAL A 482 32.72 -11.90 36.12
N LEU A 483 31.39 -11.90 36.08
CA LEU A 483 30.52 -12.35 37.15
C LEU A 483 29.79 -13.61 36.67
N ASP A 484 29.98 -14.72 37.38
CA ASP A 484 29.33 -15.99 37.06
C ASP A 484 27.94 -16.05 37.71
N LEU A 485 26.91 -16.17 36.88
CA LEU A 485 25.49 -16.20 37.27
C LEU A 485 24.92 -17.64 37.16
N GLY A 486 25.73 -18.65 37.45
CA GLY A 486 25.41 -20.06 37.17
C GLY A 486 26.05 -20.53 35.87
N ASN A 487 25.25 -20.94 34.89
CA ASN A 487 25.69 -21.31 33.55
C ASN A 487 25.86 -20.09 32.62
N HIS A 488 25.50 -18.89 33.07
CA HIS A 488 25.63 -17.65 32.31
C HIS A 488 26.74 -16.76 32.87
N GLN A 489 27.48 -16.07 32.00
CA GLN A 489 28.51 -15.12 32.40
C GLN A 489 28.10 -13.69 32.06
N LEU A 490 28.15 -12.80 33.05
CA LEU A 490 28.07 -11.36 32.85
C LEU A 490 29.47 -10.78 32.76
N ILE A 491 29.78 -10.12 31.64
CA ILE A 491 31.09 -9.51 31.36
C ILE A 491 30.90 -8.00 31.30
N LEU A 492 31.62 -7.26 32.14
CA LEU A 492 31.63 -5.80 32.16
C LEU A 492 32.89 -5.27 31.49
N GLN A 493 32.74 -4.76 30.26
CA GLN A 493 33.87 -4.36 29.43
C GLN A 493 34.65 -3.20 30.05
N GLY A 494 35.97 -3.35 30.15
CA GLY A 494 36.85 -2.31 30.68
C GLY A 494 36.67 -2.00 32.17
N VAL A 495 35.95 -2.85 32.91
CA VAL A 495 35.76 -2.70 34.36
C VAL A 495 36.71 -3.64 35.10
N SER A 496 37.47 -3.12 36.06
CA SER A 496 38.27 -3.94 36.97
C SER A 496 37.39 -4.55 38.05
N VAL A 497 37.69 -5.78 38.49
CA VAL A 497 36.98 -6.41 39.63
C VAL A 497 37.07 -5.56 40.89
N LYS A 498 38.16 -4.81 41.06
CA LYS A 498 38.37 -3.91 42.22
C LYS A 498 37.47 -2.67 42.21
N ASP A 499 36.93 -2.33 41.04
CA ASP A 499 36.08 -1.16 40.85
C ASP A 499 34.59 -1.52 40.96
N LEU A 500 34.26 -2.80 41.16
CA LEU A 500 32.89 -3.24 41.39
C LEU A 500 32.37 -2.69 42.71
N ASN A 501 31.24 -1.98 42.64
CA ASN A 501 30.54 -1.48 43.81
C ASN A 501 29.22 -2.25 44.03
N GLY A 502 29.10 -2.92 45.17
CA GLY A 502 27.91 -3.71 45.52
C GLY A 502 26.61 -2.92 45.67
N THR A 503 26.62 -1.58 45.60
CA THR A 503 25.38 -0.77 45.49
C THR A 503 24.84 -0.70 44.06
N GLN A 504 25.65 -1.02 43.05
CA GLN A 504 25.23 -1.08 41.65
C GLN A 504 24.56 -2.42 41.29
N PHE A 505 24.50 -3.37 42.23
CA PHE A 505 23.92 -4.69 42.04
C PHE A 505 22.72 -4.86 42.97
N THR A 506 21.52 -4.83 42.42
CA THR A 506 20.26 -4.97 43.14
C THR A 506 19.56 -6.28 42.79
N TYR A 507 18.57 -6.64 43.60
CA TYR A 507 17.73 -7.80 43.35
C TYR A 507 16.29 -7.48 43.73
N ILE A 508 15.35 -7.98 42.93
CA ILE A 508 13.93 -7.94 43.19
C ILE A 508 13.41 -9.36 43.00
N ASN A 509 12.81 -9.94 44.04
CA ASN A 509 12.03 -11.16 43.88
C ASN A 509 10.59 -10.78 44.16
N ASP A 510 9.73 -11.00 43.18
CA ASP A 510 8.29 -10.91 43.35
C ASP A 510 7.92 -11.85 44.51
N PRO A 511 7.18 -11.39 45.54
CA PRO A 511 6.63 -12.29 46.53
C PRO A 511 5.60 -13.18 45.84
N VAL A 512 6.06 -14.24 45.18
CA VAL A 512 5.19 -15.37 44.84
C VAL A 512 4.54 -15.78 46.14
N LYS A 513 3.22 -15.55 46.24
CA LYS A 513 2.39 -16.03 47.35
C LYS A 513 2.74 -17.50 47.54
N LYS A 514 3.32 -17.79 48.70
CA LYS A 514 3.64 -19.13 49.18
C LYS A 514 2.45 -20.07 49.07
#